data_AF-T1BLA8-F1
#
_entry.id   AF-T1BLA8-F1
#
_cell.length_a   1.000
_cell.length_b   1.000
_cell.length_c   1.000
_cell.angle_alpha   90.00
_cell.angle_beta   90.00
_cell.angle_gamma   90.00
#
_symmetry.space_group_name_H-M   'P 1'
#
loop_
_entity.id
_entity.type
_entity.pdbx_description
1 polymer ?
#
loop_
_entity_poly.entity_id
_entity_poly.type
_entity_poly.pdbx_seq_one_letter_code
_entity_poly.pdbx_strand_id
1 'polypeptide(L)' 'AMTVTIAGSPSDFTVRVGIGKWLEHLGVAAIETLLISDLFLVIDVADAAWNLEIENKLLADLTSFIG' A
#
# COMPACT_ATOMS: atom_id res chain seq x y z
N ALA A 1 1.28 -4.04 -0.26
CA ALA A 1 2.09 -4.64 -1.36
C ALA A 1 1.64 -4.03 -2.65
N MET A 2 2.33 -2.96 -3.03
CA MET A 2 2.08 -2.22 -4.25
C MET A 2 2.29 -3.10 -5.48
N THR A 3 1.34 -3.05 -6.42
CA THR A 3 1.43 -3.79 -7.69
C THR A 3 1.46 -2.80 -8.84
N VAL A 4 2.44 -2.90 -9.73
CA VAL A 4 2.52 -2.09 -10.95
C VAL A 4 2.34 -3.00 -12.16
N THR A 5 1.32 -2.73 -12.97
CA THR A 5 1.04 -3.45 -14.21
C THR A 5 1.17 -2.50 -15.38
N ILE A 6 2.04 -2.83 -16.34
CA ILE A 6 2.21 -2.10 -17.59
C ILE A 6 1.66 -2.98 -18.71
N ALA A 7 0.71 -2.46 -19.49
CA ALA A 7 0.08 -3.20 -20.58
C ALA A 7 -0.05 -2.31 -21.83
N GLY A 8 0.16 -2.88 -23.02
CA GLY A 8 0.04 -2.17 -24.31
C GLY A 8 1.30 -2.24 -25.16
N SER A 9 1.46 -1.27 -26.05
CA SER A 9 2.62 -1.12 -26.94
C SER A 9 3.49 0.06 -26.50
N PRO A 10 4.77 0.16 -26.89
CA PRO A 10 5.64 1.27 -26.48
C PRO A 10 5.10 2.66 -26.86
N SER A 11 4.27 2.75 -27.91
CA SER A 11 3.61 3.98 -28.36
C SER A 11 2.26 4.26 -27.70
N ASP A 12 1.67 3.26 -27.03
CA ASP A 12 0.36 3.34 -26.37
C ASP A 12 0.29 2.27 -25.28
N PHE A 13 0.63 2.66 -24.05
CA PHE A 13 0.61 1.78 -22.88
C PHE A 13 -0.19 2.39 -21.74
N THR A 14 -0.82 1.51 -20.96
CA THR A 14 -1.50 1.84 -19.72
C THR A 14 -0.69 1.33 -18.54
N VAL A 15 -0.45 2.20 -17.56
CA VAL A 15 0.10 1.83 -16.26
C VAL A 15 -1.03 1.77 -15.24
N ARG A 16 -1.20 0.62 -14.59
CA ARG A 16 -2.11 0.43 -13.47
C ARG A 16 -1.30 0.18 -12.21
N VAL A 17 -1.47 1.04 -11.23
CA VAL A 17 -0.84 0.85 -9.92
C VAL A 17 -1.91 0.52 -8.88
N GLY A 18 -1.78 -0.64 -8.24
CA GLY A 18 -2.60 -1.06 -7.12
C GLY A 18 -1.91 -0.77 -5.80
N ILE A 19 -2.56 0.01 -4.94
CA ILE A 19 -2.20 0.25 -3.54
C ILE A 19 -2.87 -0.87 -2.74
N GLY A 20 -2.08 -1.74 -2.10
CA GLY A 20 -2.57 -3.04 -1.64
C GLY A 20 -2.25 -3.32 -0.18
N LYS A 21 -3.09 -4.15 0.45
CA LYS A 21 -2.98 -4.73 1.81
C LYS A 21 -3.52 -3.92 2.99
N TRP A 22 -3.98 -2.68 2.82
CA TRP A 22 -4.54 -1.91 3.95
C TRP A 22 -5.71 -2.63 4.65
N LEU A 23 -6.56 -3.33 3.89
CA LEU A 23 -7.68 -4.15 4.39
C LEU A 23 -7.20 -5.40 5.15
N GLU A 24 -6.11 -6.02 4.68
CA GLU A 24 -5.45 -7.14 5.34
C GLU A 24 -4.85 -6.69 6.68
N HIS A 25 -4.13 -5.56 6.70
CA HIS A 25 -3.57 -4.97 7.91
C HIS A 25 -4.65 -4.60 8.94
N LEU A 26 -5.78 -4.02 8.49
CA LEU A 26 -6.90 -3.72 9.39
C LEU A 26 -7.49 -5.00 10.01
N GLY A 27 -7.63 -6.06 9.22
CA GLY A 27 -8.14 -7.35 9.70
C GLY A 27 -7.18 -8.04 10.67
N VAL A 28 -5.89 -8.04 10.36
CA VAL A 28 -4.84 -8.60 11.23
C VAL A 28 -4.78 -7.82 12.55
N ALA A 29 -4.72 -6.48 12.50
CA ALA A 29 -4.70 -5.64 13.69
C ALA A 29 -5.94 -5.86 14.58
N ALA A 30 -7.13 -6.05 13.99
CA ALA A 30 -8.35 -6.35 14.74
C ALA A 30 -8.27 -7.72 15.45
N ILE A 31 -7.72 -8.75 14.78
CA ILE A 31 -7.52 -10.08 15.34
C ILE A 31 -6.46 -10.05 16.43
N GLU A 32 -5.32 -9.40 16.20
CA GLU A 32 -4.22 -9.28 17.16
C GLU A 32 -4.63 -8.48 18.40
N THR A 33 -5.38 -7.40 18.22
CA THR A 33 -5.97 -6.63 19.33
C THR A 33 -6.88 -7.50 20.19
N LEU A 34 -7.70 -8.35 19.57
CA LEU A 34 -8.69 -9.17 20.26
C LEU A 34 -8.08 -10.43 20.91
N LEU A 35 -7.04 -11.02 20.30
CA LEU A 35 -6.45 -12.30 20.72
C LEU A 35 -5.11 -12.19 21.46
N ILE A 36 -4.37 -11.10 21.27
CA ILE A 36 -3.02 -10.92 21.84
C ILE A 36 -3.02 -9.76 22.83
N SER A 37 -3.12 -8.52 22.36
CA SER A 37 -3.17 -7.32 23.21
C SER A 37 -3.40 -6.05 22.37
N ASP A 38 -4.06 -5.08 22.99
CA ASP A 38 -4.22 -3.71 22.50
C ASP A 38 -2.89 -2.92 22.38
N LEU A 39 -1.81 -3.36 23.01
CA LEU A 39 -0.49 -2.73 22.92
C LEU A 39 0.05 -2.71 21.49
N PHE A 40 -0.27 -3.73 20.68
CA PHE A 40 0.22 -3.84 19.31
C PHE A 40 -0.52 -2.91 18.34
N LEU A 41 -1.75 -2.50 18.67
CA LEU A 41 -2.62 -1.67 17.82
C LEU A 41 -1.95 -0.34 17.43
N VAL A 42 -1.21 0.28 18.35
CA VAL A 42 -0.47 1.53 18.06
C VAL A 42 0.66 1.29 17.06
N ILE A 43 1.38 0.17 17.19
CA ILE A 43 2.48 -0.19 16.30
C ILE A 43 1.92 -0.53 14.92
N ASP A 44 0.82 -1.28 14.85
CA ASP A 44 0.18 -1.66 13.59
C ASP A 44 -0.36 -0.46 12.83
N VAL A 45 -0.97 0.50 13.53
CA VAL A 45 -1.45 1.75 12.92
C VAL A 45 -0.28 2.59 12.41
N ALA A 46 0.81 2.68 13.18
CA ALA A 46 2.00 3.41 12.75
C ALA A 46 2.64 2.77 11.50
N ASP A 47 2.76 1.44 11.46
CA ASP A 47 3.29 0.71 10.31
C ASP A 47 2.38 0.85 9.08
N ALA A 48 1.05 0.74 9.26
CA ALA A 48 0.09 0.94 8.19
C ALA A 48 0.14 2.38 7.63
N ALA A 49 0.25 3.39 8.50
CA ALA A 49 0.39 4.78 8.08
C ALA A 49 1.70 5.03 7.33
N TRP A 50 2.81 4.45 7.79
CA TRP A 50 4.10 4.53 7.12
C TRP A 50 4.06 3.88 5.73
N ASN A 51 3.51 2.66 5.63
CA ASN A 51 3.36 1.98 4.34
C ASN A 51 2.53 2.80 3.36
N LEU A 52 1.42 3.41 3.80
CA LEU A 52 0.58 4.25 2.96
C LEU A 52 1.33 5.50 2.46
N GLU A 53 2.10 6.15 3.33
CA GLU A 53 2.95 7.30 2.96
C GLU A 53 4.00 6.91 1.91
N ILE A 54 4.67 5.77 2.09
CA ILE A 54 5.70 5.30 1.14
C ILE A 54 5.07 4.89 -0.19
N GLU A 55 3.95 4.16 -0.19
CA GLU A 55 3.24 3.78 -1.42
C GLU A 55 2.78 5.04 -2.19
N ASN A 56 2.33 6.08 -1.50
CA ASN A 56 1.96 7.36 -2.13
C ASN A 56 3.15 8.13 -2.72
N LYS A 57 4.28 8.18 -2.01
CA LYS A 57 5.52 8.80 -2.55
C LYS A 57 5.99 8.09 -3.81
N LEU A 58 6.00 6.76 -3.78
CA LEU A 58 6.42 5.95 -4.91
C LEU A 58 5.48 6.11 -6.10
N LEU A 59 4.18 6.25 -5.86
CA LEU A 59 3.19 6.60 -6.88
C LEU A 59 3.44 7.98 -7.50
N ALA A 60 3.75 8.99 -6.68
CA ALA A 60 4.06 10.32 -7.16
C ALA A 60 5.33 10.31 -8.04
N ASP A 61 6.37 9.60 -7.61
CA ASP A 61 7.61 9.43 -8.35
C ASP A 61 7.38 8.69 -9.68
N LEU A 62 6.59 7.61 -9.67
CA LEU A 62 6.22 6.88 -10.88
C LEU A 62 5.43 7.76 -11.85
N THR A 63 4.45 8.52 -11.35
CA THR A 63 3.64 9.42 -12.19
C THR A 63 4.53 10.50 -12.82
N SER A 64 5.41 11.11 -12.03
CA SER A 64 6.38 12.11 -12.50
C SER A 64 7.34 11.53 -13.56
N PHE A 65 7.77 10.28 -13.39
CA PHE A 65 8.65 9.61 -14.35
C PHE A 65 7.97 9.30 -15.69
N ILE A 66 6.68 8.91 -15.66
CA ILE A 66 5.94 8.51 -16.86
C ILE A 66 5.41 9.74 -17.63
N GLY A 67 5.12 10.85 -16.93
CA GLY A 67 4.64 12.11 -17.51
C GLY A 67 3.18 12.38 -17.21
#